data_AF-A0A705RAR5-F1
#
_entry.id   AF-A0A705RAR5-F1
#
_cell.length_a   1.000
_cell.length_b   1.000
_cell.length_c   1.000
_cell.angle_alpha   90.00
_cell.angle_beta   90.00
_cell.angle_gamma   90.00
#
_symmetry.space_group_name_H-M   'P 1'
#
loop_
_entity.id
_entity.type
_entity.pdbx_description
1 polymer ?
#
loop_
_entity_poly.entity_id
_entity_poly.type
_entity_poly.pdbx_seq_one_letter_code
_entity_poly.pdbx_strand_id
1 'polypeptide(L)'
;MLVNLCDYKQSVTLIANSGVQFLDFGLTPQESAHYGRFVRKTANGPLLRLDFDLTSGRYTLPGRAGGQPEVVKPESTQTLHYSLDVLDGIWLPLPFLRFNPPRTFIDGPDNWARIQVRKLSEPDSAGNTHRITLAFDSQLAKNMPAALAPCENDLLNGTRFALAWRDEEVADFLDQTWIDGWLRESFLQYASQVENRSEQAIQQALRSFEYQAHWLNLLTLLGEQLTVPEVKFVTHTLSTPAIPVDLILDVGNTHTCGVLIEDHGDANDGLRQTAELQVRSLSEPQYLNDPLFTSRVEFSEARFGKQHFSVESGRDDAFVWPSIVRVGDEARALAMQRVGTEGSSGISSPRRYLWDETPALQDWRFSQIHGKTQREPLATAFPLMNLMNDDGQPLFRLPYEERLPVFSPQYSRSTLMTHMLCEILAQALGQINSVATRLRLGFPASPRQLRTLILTLPSAMPKQEREIFRQRMFEALALVWKAMGWHPQDEDFTTPKQREKSVVPVPEIQMEWDEASCGQLVWLYNEAIS
;
A
#
# COMPACT_ATOMS: atom_id res chain seq x y z
N MET A 1 -10.15 -4.95 12.90
CA MET A 1 -11.47 -5.01 12.19
C MET A 1 -11.26 -5.18 10.69
N LEU A 2 -12.24 -5.68 9.93
CA LEU A 2 -12.16 -5.69 8.46
C LEU A 2 -12.33 -4.28 7.88
N VAL A 3 -11.67 -3.99 6.75
CA VAL A 3 -11.90 -2.76 5.98
C VAL A 3 -13.36 -2.66 5.55
N ASN A 4 -13.94 -1.46 5.65
CA ASN A 4 -15.28 -1.19 5.14
C ASN A 4 -15.26 -1.16 3.60
N LEU A 5 -16.10 -1.98 2.97
CA LEU A 5 -16.21 -2.02 1.51
C LEU A 5 -16.94 -0.79 1.00
N CYS A 6 -16.47 -0.26 -0.13
CA CYS A 6 -17.09 0.86 -0.82
C CYS A 6 -17.78 0.37 -2.09
N ASP A 7 -18.95 0.93 -2.37
CA ASP A 7 -19.60 0.74 -3.67
C ASP A 7 -18.95 1.68 -4.70
N TYR A 8 -17.92 1.16 -5.37
CA TYR A 8 -17.23 1.92 -6.41
C TYR A 8 -18.12 2.03 -7.65
N LYS A 9 -18.42 3.27 -8.05
CA LYS A 9 -19.09 3.56 -9.33
C LYS A 9 -18.22 3.07 -10.49
N GLN A 10 -18.79 3.01 -11.70
CA GLN A 10 -18.09 2.60 -12.94
C GLN A 10 -16.73 3.30 -13.17
N SER A 11 -16.52 4.48 -12.60
CA SER A 11 -15.22 5.15 -12.62
C SER A 11 -14.89 5.82 -11.30
N VAL A 12 -13.63 5.74 -10.91
CA VAL A 12 -13.06 6.36 -9.70
C VAL A 12 -11.84 7.21 -10.05
N THR A 13 -11.52 8.17 -9.18
CA THR A 13 -10.36 9.05 -9.33
C THR A 13 -9.27 8.66 -8.34
N LEU A 14 -8.03 8.56 -8.80
CA LEU A 14 -6.84 8.50 -7.94
C LEU A 14 -6.15 9.86 -7.92
N ILE A 15 -5.63 10.24 -6.76
CA ILE A 15 -4.88 11.50 -6.63
C ILE A 15 -3.44 11.26 -7.08
N ALA A 16 -2.94 12.03 -8.04
CA ALA A 16 -1.57 11.89 -8.52
C ALA A 16 -0.54 12.25 -7.43
N ASN A 17 0.58 11.53 -7.40
CA ASN A 17 1.70 11.73 -6.48
C ASN A 17 1.32 11.70 -4.99
N SER A 18 0.33 10.90 -4.59
CA SER A 18 -0.12 10.77 -3.20
C SER A 18 0.26 9.43 -2.54
N GLY A 19 1.23 8.70 -3.10
CA GLY A 19 1.66 7.38 -2.63
C GLY A 19 0.76 6.23 -3.07
N VAL A 20 0.71 5.16 -2.27
CA VAL A 20 -0.11 3.97 -2.59
C VAL A 20 -1.57 4.22 -2.22
N GLN A 21 -2.48 4.03 -3.17
CA GLN A 21 -3.93 4.12 -2.98
C GLN A 21 -4.57 2.75 -3.15
N PHE A 22 -5.56 2.43 -2.31
CA PHE A 22 -6.19 1.12 -2.28
C PHE A 22 -7.66 1.15 -2.75
N LEU A 23 -8.09 0.07 -3.40
CA LEU A 23 -9.49 -0.27 -3.62
C LEU A 23 -9.77 -1.65 -3.01
N ASP A 24 -10.83 -1.76 -2.21
CA ASP A 24 -11.14 -2.98 -1.45
C ASP A 24 -12.50 -3.55 -1.84
N PHE A 25 -12.53 -4.86 -2.10
CA PHE A 25 -13.70 -5.60 -2.54
C PHE A 25 -13.92 -6.83 -1.66
N GLY A 26 -15.17 -7.26 -1.58
CA GLY A 26 -15.57 -8.54 -1.00
C GLY A 26 -16.24 -9.39 -2.09
N LEU A 27 -15.96 -10.69 -2.09
CA LEU A 27 -16.57 -11.62 -3.02
C LEU A 27 -16.73 -13.02 -2.38
N THR A 28 -17.77 -13.74 -2.80
CA THR A 28 -17.82 -15.21 -2.69
C THR A 28 -17.68 -15.81 -4.09
N PRO A 29 -16.48 -16.31 -4.44
CA PRO A 29 -16.19 -16.81 -5.78
C PRO A 29 -17.16 -17.91 -6.22
N GLN A 30 -17.68 -17.78 -7.44
CA GLN A 30 -18.53 -18.78 -8.07
C GLN A 30 -17.71 -19.65 -9.01
N GLU A 31 -17.91 -20.97 -8.95
CA GLU A 31 -17.28 -21.93 -9.86
C GLU A 31 -18.24 -22.39 -10.95
N SER A 32 -17.68 -22.70 -12.12
CA SER A 32 -18.35 -23.42 -13.20
C SER A 32 -17.41 -24.49 -13.72
N ALA A 33 -17.96 -25.68 -14.04
CA ALA A 33 -17.18 -26.80 -14.58
C ALA A 33 -16.48 -26.48 -15.93
N HIS A 34 -16.97 -25.42 -16.59
CA HIS A 34 -16.49 -24.92 -17.87
C HIS A 34 -15.34 -23.90 -17.74
N TYR A 35 -15.08 -23.38 -16.54
CA TYR A 35 -14.00 -22.44 -16.30
C TYR A 35 -12.66 -23.14 -16.03
N GLY A 36 -11.58 -22.37 -16.13
CA GLY A 36 -10.23 -22.85 -15.78
C GLY A 36 -9.67 -23.86 -16.77
N ARG A 37 -10.03 -23.72 -18.06
CA ARG A 37 -9.53 -24.55 -19.16
C ARG A 37 -8.57 -23.74 -20.01
N PHE A 38 -7.46 -24.35 -20.39
CA PHE A 38 -6.36 -23.62 -21.01
C PHE A 38 -5.72 -24.40 -22.15
N VAL A 39 -5.11 -23.65 -23.06
CA VAL A 39 -4.27 -24.14 -24.17
C VAL A 39 -3.04 -23.25 -24.30
N ARG A 40 -1.92 -23.78 -24.75
CA ARG A 40 -0.74 -22.96 -25.03
C ARG A 40 -0.85 -22.34 -26.43
N LYS A 41 -0.54 -21.05 -26.56
CA LYS A 41 -0.53 -20.36 -27.87
C LYS A 41 0.47 -21.00 -28.84
N THR A 42 1.64 -21.36 -28.34
CA THR A 42 2.68 -22.14 -29.02
C THR A 42 3.40 -23.02 -27.99
N ALA A 43 4.30 -23.92 -28.39
CA ALA A 43 5.01 -24.81 -27.45
C ALA A 43 5.72 -24.07 -26.29
N ASN A 44 6.20 -22.85 -26.53
CA ASN A 44 6.85 -21.98 -25.55
C ASN A 44 6.12 -20.65 -25.35
N GLY A 45 4.91 -20.50 -25.90
CA GLY A 45 4.14 -19.27 -25.83
C GLY A 45 3.27 -19.21 -24.57
N PRO A 46 2.69 -18.02 -24.27
CA PRO A 46 1.84 -17.86 -23.11
C PRO A 46 0.60 -18.76 -23.17
N LEU A 47 0.07 -19.04 -21.99
CA LEU A 47 -1.17 -19.78 -21.82
C LEU A 47 -2.36 -18.90 -22.24
N LEU A 48 -3.33 -19.50 -22.92
CA LEU A 48 -4.59 -18.89 -23.32
C LEU A 48 -5.73 -19.56 -22.58
N ARG A 49 -6.70 -18.78 -22.14
CA ARG A 49 -7.93 -19.26 -21.52
C ARG A 49 -8.97 -19.60 -22.58
N LEU A 50 -9.65 -20.72 -22.39
CA LEU A 50 -10.74 -21.14 -23.26
C LEU A 50 -12.09 -20.64 -22.73
N ASP A 51 -12.90 -20.12 -23.64
CA ASP A 51 -14.33 -19.91 -23.42
C ASP A 51 -15.10 -21.21 -23.64
N PHE A 52 -16.34 -21.26 -23.15
CA PHE A 52 -17.24 -22.38 -23.37
C PHE A 52 -18.52 -21.92 -24.06
N ASP A 53 -18.75 -22.40 -25.27
CA ASP A 53 -20.00 -22.18 -25.97
C ASP A 53 -21.05 -23.18 -25.49
N LEU A 54 -22.03 -22.67 -24.73
CA LEU A 54 -23.17 -23.45 -24.22
C LEU A 54 -24.01 -24.07 -25.34
N THR A 55 -24.02 -23.48 -26.54
CA THR A 55 -24.85 -23.95 -27.67
C THR A 55 -24.22 -25.18 -28.32
N SER A 56 -22.93 -25.13 -28.62
CA SER A 56 -22.21 -26.26 -29.23
C SER A 56 -21.69 -27.28 -28.21
N GLY A 57 -21.61 -26.91 -26.93
CA GLY A 57 -21.03 -27.71 -25.86
C GLY A 57 -19.51 -27.89 -26.03
N ARG A 58 -18.84 -26.94 -26.68
CA ARG A 58 -17.41 -27.02 -27.01
C ARG A 58 -16.65 -25.84 -26.43
N TYR A 59 -15.36 -26.07 -26.18
CA TYR A 59 -14.42 -25.02 -25.81
C TYR A 59 -13.95 -24.26 -27.04
N THR A 60 -13.82 -22.95 -26.91
CA THR A 60 -13.45 -22.07 -28.00
C THR A 60 -12.41 -21.04 -27.58
N LEU A 61 -11.54 -20.65 -28.49
CA LEU A 61 -10.79 -19.41 -28.40
C LEU A 61 -11.57 -18.29 -29.10
N PRO A 62 -11.66 -17.08 -28.51
CA PRO A 62 -12.20 -15.92 -29.19
C PRO A 62 -11.51 -15.69 -30.54
N GLY A 63 -12.29 -15.43 -31.60
CA GLY A 63 -11.73 -15.10 -32.89
C GLY A 63 -11.09 -13.71 -32.86
N ARG A 64 -9.86 -13.59 -33.38
CA ARG A 64 -9.15 -12.31 -33.46
C ARG A 64 -9.89 -11.32 -34.35
N ALA A 65 -9.96 -10.05 -33.93
CA ALA A 65 -10.53 -8.95 -34.72
C ALA A 65 -11.94 -9.24 -35.31
N GLY A 66 -12.79 -9.94 -34.55
CA GLY A 66 -14.15 -10.30 -34.99
C GLY A 66 -14.23 -11.53 -35.88
N GLY A 67 -13.16 -12.32 -35.97
CA GLY A 67 -13.17 -13.64 -36.60
C GLY A 67 -14.09 -14.64 -35.87
N GLN A 68 -14.36 -15.78 -36.52
CA GLN A 68 -15.14 -16.86 -35.89
C GLN A 68 -14.32 -17.50 -34.75
N PRO A 69 -14.96 -17.85 -33.62
CA PRO A 69 -14.30 -18.59 -32.55
C PRO A 69 -13.70 -19.91 -33.05
N GLU A 70 -12.48 -20.22 -32.63
CA GLU A 70 -11.82 -21.47 -32.98
C GLU A 70 -12.17 -22.54 -31.94
N VAL A 71 -12.69 -23.68 -32.39
CA VAL A 71 -12.97 -24.82 -31.49
C VAL A 71 -11.68 -25.52 -31.12
N VAL A 72 -11.35 -25.55 -29.83
CA VAL A 72 -10.09 -26.09 -29.31
C VAL A 72 -10.37 -27.04 -28.15
N LYS A 73 -9.56 -28.09 -28.00
CA LYS A 73 -9.63 -28.97 -26.82
C LYS A 73 -8.71 -28.43 -25.72
N PRO A 74 -9.16 -28.39 -24.45
CA PRO A 74 -8.29 -28.01 -23.34
C PRO A 74 -7.06 -28.93 -23.24
N GLU A 75 -5.87 -28.33 -23.08
CA GLU A 75 -4.63 -29.04 -22.79
C GLU A 75 -4.43 -29.21 -21.28
N SER A 76 -4.87 -28.25 -20.49
CA SER A 76 -4.75 -28.26 -19.04
C SER A 76 -6.00 -27.70 -18.36
N THR A 77 -6.11 -27.96 -17.06
CA THR A 77 -7.23 -27.51 -16.24
C THR A 77 -6.73 -27.14 -14.86
N GLN A 78 -7.11 -25.96 -14.40
CA GLN A 78 -6.89 -25.52 -13.02
C GLN A 78 -8.19 -24.93 -12.47
N THR A 79 -8.68 -25.45 -11.35
CA THR A 79 -9.91 -24.94 -10.74
C THR A 79 -9.66 -23.57 -10.12
N LEU A 80 -10.72 -22.77 -9.99
CA LEU A 80 -10.61 -21.45 -9.39
C LEU A 80 -10.26 -21.55 -7.91
N HIS A 81 -10.89 -22.46 -7.15
CA HIS A 81 -10.56 -22.68 -5.75
C HIS A 81 -9.09 -23.02 -5.57
N TYR A 82 -8.54 -23.89 -6.43
CA TYR A 82 -7.13 -24.24 -6.34
C TYR A 82 -6.23 -23.02 -6.62
N SER A 83 -6.54 -22.22 -7.64
CA SER A 83 -5.83 -20.96 -7.89
C SER A 83 -5.90 -19.99 -6.71
N LEU A 84 -7.04 -19.90 -6.03
CA LEU A 84 -7.20 -19.04 -4.86
C LEU A 84 -6.37 -19.52 -3.67
N ASP A 85 -6.25 -20.83 -3.46
CA ASP A 85 -5.37 -21.39 -2.43
C ASP A 85 -3.89 -21.13 -2.74
N VAL A 86 -3.47 -21.29 -4.00
CA VAL A 86 -2.09 -21.05 -4.46
C VAL A 86 -1.66 -19.59 -4.30
N LEU A 87 -2.59 -18.66 -4.54
CA LEU A 87 -2.32 -17.22 -4.59
C LEU A 87 -2.82 -16.46 -3.34
N ASP A 88 -3.22 -17.16 -2.27
CA ASP A 88 -3.75 -16.56 -1.06
C ASP A 88 -2.71 -15.68 -0.34
N GLY A 89 -3.08 -14.44 -0.04
CA GLY A 89 -2.30 -13.51 0.77
C GLY A 89 -1.03 -12.94 0.11
N ILE A 90 -0.75 -13.26 -1.16
CA ILE A 90 0.42 -12.71 -1.86
C ILE A 90 0.04 -11.56 -2.80
N TRP A 91 0.92 -10.56 -2.90
CA TRP A 91 0.78 -9.49 -3.88
C TRP A 91 1.29 -9.93 -5.25
N LEU A 92 0.49 -9.68 -6.28
CA LEU A 92 0.78 -10.02 -7.67
C LEU A 92 0.64 -8.80 -8.59
N PRO A 93 1.38 -8.76 -9.70
CA PRO A 93 1.20 -7.72 -10.71
C PRO A 93 -0.20 -7.80 -11.34
N LEU A 94 -0.79 -6.62 -11.58
CA LEU A 94 -2.14 -6.48 -12.12
C LEU A 94 -2.11 -5.59 -13.38
N PRO A 95 -2.64 -6.07 -14.54
CA PRO A 95 -2.57 -5.33 -15.79
C PRO A 95 -3.68 -4.27 -15.86
N PHE A 96 -3.44 -3.13 -15.22
CA PHE A 96 -4.28 -1.94 -15.32
C PHE A 96 -3.72 -1.02 -16.40
N LEU A 97 -4.20 -1.20 -17.62
CA LEU A 97 -3.61 -0.60 -18.82
C LEU A 97 -4.40 0.64 -19.24
N ARG A 98 -3.76 1.49 -20.04
CA ARG A 98 -4.44 2.62 -20.69
C ARG A 98 -5.58 2.10 -21.56
N PHE A 99 -6.72 2.76 -21.49
CA PHE A 99 -7.98 2.29 -22.06
C PHE A 99 -8.67 3.39 -22.86
N ASN A 100 -9.09 3.03 -24.08
CA ASN A 100 -10.03 3.79 -24.90
C ASN A 100 -11.35 2.99 -25.04
N PRO A 101 -12.52 3.61 -24.84
CA PRO A 101 -13.80 2.96 -25.10
C PRO A 101 -13.91 2.43 -26.54
N PRO A 102 -14.54 1.27 -26.79
CA PRO A 102 -15.29 0.45 -25.83
C PRO A 102 -14.44 -0.56 -25.03
N ARG A 103 -13.29 -1.02 -25.55
CA ARG A 103 -12.33 -1.89 -24.86
C ARG A 103 -10.99 -2.01 -25.60
N THR A 104 -10.46 -0.89 -26.07
CA THR A 104 -9.18 -0.85 -26.76
C THR A 104 -8.09 -0.47 -25.77
N PHE A 105 -7.20 -1.42 -25.49
CA PHE A 105 -6.07 -1.22 -24.59
C PHE A 105 -4.83 -0.74 -25.35
N ILE A 106 -3.99 0.01 -24.66
CA ILE A 106 -2.66 0.43 -25.11
C ILE A 106 -1.66 -0.11 -24.10
N ASP A 107 -0.52 -0.61 -24.59
CA ASP A 107 0.53 -1.18 -23.76
C ASP A 107 1.02 -0.21 -22.68
N GLY A 108 1.23 -0.77 -21.49
CA GLY A 108 1.61 -0.03 -20.30
C GLY A 108 0.51 0.90 -19.73
N PRO A 109 0.70 1.35 -18.48
CA PRO A 109 1.85 1.09 -17.64
C PRO A 109 1.78 -0.28 -16.96
N ASP A 110 2.92 -0.97 -16.85
CA ASP A 110 2.98 -2.37 -16.43
C ASP A 110 3.32 -2.56 -14.95
N ASN A 111 3.94 -1.57 -14.31
CA ASN A 111 4.45 -1.66 -12.94
C ASN A 111 3.89 -0.59 -12.01
N TRP A 112 2.56 -0.50 -11.90
CA TRP A 112 1.89 0.49 -11.03
C TRP A 112 0.62 -0.01 -10.34
N ALA A 113 0.16 -1.23 -10.66
CA ALA A 113 -0.98 -1.84 -10.01
C ALA A 113 -0.64 -3.24 -9.47
N ARG A 114 -1.21 -3.57 -8.31
CA ARG A 114 -1.06 -4.86 -7.62
C ARG A 114 -2.41 -5.36 -7.13
N ILE A 115 -2.51 -6.67 -6.99
CA ILE A 115 -3.64 -7.34 -6.34
C ILE A 115 -3.16 -8.27 -5.24
N GLN A 116 -3.91 -8.32 -4.15
CA GLN A 116 -3.88 -9.39 -3.18
C GLN A 116 -5.30 -9.93 -3.00
N VAL A 117 -5.44 -11.26 -2.96
CA VAL A 117 -6.68 -11.93 -2.58
C VAL A 117 -6.45 -12.70 -1.30
N ARG A 118 -7.39 -12.59 -0.36
CA ARG A 118 -7.30 -13.23 0.94
C ARG A 118 -8.61 -13.94 1.28
N LYS A 119 -8.52 -15.24 1.56
CA LYS A 119 -9.60 -16.03 2.14
C LYS A 119 -9.81 -15.64 3.59
N LEU A 120 -11.05 -15.38 3.96
CA LEU A 120 -11.42 -15.09 5.34
C LEU A 120 -11.60 -16.40 6.12
N SER A 121 -11.27 -16.37 7.41
CA SER A 121 -11.54 -17.50 8.31
C SER A 121 -13.04 -17.76 8.48
N GLU A 122 -13.83 -16.68 8.45
CA GLU A 122 -15.29 -16.69 8.46
C GLU A 122 -15.80 -15.65 7.45
N PRO A 123 -16.95 -15.88 6.79
CA PRO A 123 -17.54 -14.88 5.91
C PRO A 123 -17.76 -13.54 6.63
N ASP A 124 -17.61 -12.43 5.90
CA ASP A 124 -17.91 -11.11 6.46
C ASP A 124 -19.41 -10.88 6.69
N SER A 125 -19.78 -9.70 7.21
CA SER A 125 -21.18 -9.35 7.49
C SER A 125 -22.09 -9.34 6.24
N ALA A 126 -21.52 -9.26 5.04
CA ALA A 126 -22.24 -9.35 3.77
C ALA A 126 -22.19 -10.77 3.16
N GLY A 127 -21.60 -11.75 3.86
CA GLY A 127 -21.46 -13.13 3.42
C GLY A 127 -20.31 -13.37 2.43
N ASN A 128 -19.41 -12.40 2.24
CA ASN A 128 -18.24 -12.59 1.39
C ASN A 128 -17.21 -13.49 2.08
N THR A 129 -16.71 -14.47 1.34
CA THR A 129 -15.69 -15.41 1.85
C THR A 129 -14.25 -14.96 1.57
N HIS A 130 -14.08 -14.03 0.63
CA HIS A 130 -12.78 -13.52 0.22
C HIS A 130 -12.76 -12.00 0.24
N ARG A 131 -11.62 -11.42 0.59
CA ARG A 131 -11.30 -10.00 0.43
C ARG A 131 -10.26 -9.83 -0.66
N ILE A 132 -10.47 -8.82 -1.49
CA ILE A 132 -9.60 -8.51 -2.62
C ILE A 132 -9.19 -7.06 -2.46
N THR A 133 -7.90 -6.81 -2.37
CA THR A 133 -7.35 -5.46 -2.32
C THR A 133 -6.54 -5.20 -3.57
N LEU A 134 -6.88 -4.12 -4.26
CA LEU A 134 -6.07 -3.56 -5.34
C LEU A 134 -5.24 -2.41 -4.76
N ALA A 135 -3.95 -2.38 -5.06
CA ALA A 135 -3.07 -1.27 -4.71
C ALA A 135 -2.58 -0.59 -5.98
N PHE A 136 -2.65 0.73 -6.01
CA PHE A 136 -2.19 1.57 -7.11
C PHE A 136 -1.11 2.52 -6.62
N ASP A 137 0.03 2.48 -7.29
CA ASP A 137 1.07 3.46 -7.11
C ASP A 137 0.72 4.71 -7.92
N SER A 138 0.49 5.82 -7.21
CA SER A 138 0.07 7.08 -7.82
C SER A 138 1.22 7.99 -8.25
N GLN A 139 2.48 7.57 -8.08
CA GLN A 139 3.63 8.35 -8.51
C GLN A 139 3.69 8.43 -10.04
N LEU A 140 3.77 9.65 -10.56
CA LEU A 140 3.91 9.87 -12.01
C LEU A 140 5.36 9.67 -12.45
N ALA A 141 5.55 9.01 -13.59
CA ALA A 141 6.84 8.84 -14.26
C ALA A 141 7.49 10.20 -14.56
N LYS A 142 8.64 10.49 -13.96
CA LYS A 142 9.48 11.67 -14.24
C LYS A 142 10.75 11.33 -15.01
N ASN A 143 11.46 10.27 -14.59
CA ASN A 143 12.76 9.86 -15.12
C ASN A 143 12.79 8.36 -15.51
N MET A 144 11.63 7.80 -15.86
CA MET A 144 11.48 6.38 -16.17
C MET A 144 10.63 6.17 -17.43
N PRO A 145 10.69 4.99 -18.08
CA PRO A 145 9.84 4.69 -19.22
C PRO A 145 8.35 4.85 -18.87
N ALA A 146 7.60 5.56 -19.70
CA ALA A 146 6.14 5.74 -19.54
C ALA A 146 5.34 4.42 -19.64
N ALA A 147 6.00 3.33 -20.02
CA ALA A 147 5.48 1.98 -20.03
C ALA A 147 5.49 1.32 -18.64
N LEU A 148 6.17 1.87 -17.62
CA LEU A 148 6.24 1.27 -16.28
C LEU A 148 5.31 1.93 -15.26
N ALA A 149 5.04 3.22 -15.41
CA ALA A 149 4.16 3.98 -14.52
C ALA A 149 3.32 5.01 -15.30
N PRO A 150 2.15 5.44 -14.78
CA PRO A 150 1.40 6.56 -15.31
C PRO A 150 2.27 7.81 -15.43
N CYS A 151 2.06 8.65 -16.44
CA CYS A 151 2.88 9.84 -16.68
C CYS A 151 2.08 11.15 -16.65
N GLU A 152 2.76 12.28 -16.74
CA GLU A 152 2.11 13.60 -16.73
C GLU A 152 1.12 13.78 -17.89
N ASN A 153 1.42 13.21 -19.07
CA ASN A 153 0.48 13.24 -20.20
C ASN A 153 -0.82 12.47 -19.89
N ASP A 154 -0.76 11.40 -19.10
CA ASP A 154 -1.96 10.66 -18.70
C ASP A 154 -2.87 11.52 -17.82
N LEU A 155 -2.27 12.28 -16.89
CA LEU A 155 -2.98 13.22 -16.03
C LEU A 155 -3.60 14.37 -16.84
N LEU A 156 -2.83 15.00 -17.73
CA LEU A 156 -3.27 16.16 -18.52
C LEU A 156 -4.38 15.80 -19.52
N ASN A 157 -4.29 14.63 -20.15
CA ASN A 157 -5.28 14.18 -21.12
C ASN A 157 -6.51 13.54 -20.47
N GLY A 158 -6.49 13.31 -19.15
CA GLY A 158 -7.54 12.56 -18.46
C GLY A 158 -7.64 11.11 -18.92
N THR A 159 -6.50 10.49 -19.25
CA THR A 159 -6.41 9.10 -19.69
C THR A 159 -7.08 8.19 -18.66
N ARG A 160 -7.89 7.25 -19.16
CA ARG A 160 -8.55 6.24 -18.33
C ARG A 160 -7.72 4.96 -18.34
N PHE A 161 -7.74 4.26 -17.22
CA PHE A 161 -7.08 2.98 -17.03
C PHE A 161 -8.13 1.95 -16.61
N ALA A 162 -8.02 0.74 -17.13
CA ALA A 162 -8.95 -0.33 -16.81
C ALA A 162 -8.22 -1.67 -16.69
N LEU A 163 -8.85 -2.61 -15.99
CA LEU A 163 -8.37 -3.98 -15.91
C LEU A 163 -8.45 -4.67 -17.27
N ALA A 164 -7.29 -5.00 -17.82
CA ALA A 164 -7.13 -5.98 -18.89
C ALA A 164 -7.22 -7.39 -18.29
N TRP A 165 -7.96 -8.29 -18.90
CA TRP A 165 -8.11 -9.66 -18.37
C TRP A 165 -8.35 -10.72 -19.44
N ARG A 166 -8.67 -10.33 -20.67
CA ARG A 166 -8.81 -11.26 -21.79
C ARG A 166 -7.44 -11.58 -22.38
N ASP A 167 -7.30 -12.76 -22.95
CA ASP A 167 -6.04 -13.27 -23.50
C ASP A 167 -5.34 -12.29 -24.45
N GLU A 168 -6.08 -11.62 -25.34
CA GLU A 168 -5.50 -10.65 -26.29
C GLU A 168 -5.04 -9.35 -25.62
N GLU A 169 -5.62 -9.00 -24.48
CA GLU A 169 -5.35 -7.77 -23.73
C GLU A 169 -4.12 -7.92 -22.83
N VAL A 170 -3.80 -9.14 -22.41
CA VAL A 170 -2.72 -9.42 -21.44
C VAL A 170 -1.50 -10.09 -22.05
N ALA A 171 -1.51 -10.40 -23.36
CA ALA A 171 -0.44 -11.12 -24.02
C ALA A 171 0.93 -10.43 -23.86
N ASP A 172 1.02 -9.14 -24.20
CA ASP A 172 2.28 -8.39 -24.12
C ASP A 172 2.74 -8.15 -22.68
N PHE A 173 1.79 -8.10 -21.73
CA PHE A 173 2.06 -8.02 -20.29
C PHE A 173 2.66 -9.32 -19.76
N LEU A 174 2.12 -10.47 -20.17
CA LEU A 174 2.64 -11.80 -19.79
C LEU A 174 3.99 -12.11 -20.43
N ASP A 175 4.29 -11.55 -21.61
CA ASP A 175 5.56 -11.73 -22.31
C ASP A 175 6.73 -10.98 -21.63
N GLN A 176 6.45 -10.10 -20.64
CA GLN A 176 7.48 -9.45 -19.84
C GLN A 176 8.22 -10.45 -18.93
N THR A 177 9.55 -10.49 -19.00
CA THR A 177 10.37 -11.47 -18.25
C THR A 177 10.16 -11.40 -16.75
N TRP A 178 10.07 -10.18 -16.21
CA TRP A 178 9.88 -9.94 -14.78
C TRP A 178 8.48 -10.37 -14.30
N ILE A 179 7.46 -10.32 -15.16
CA ILE A 179 6.11 -10.82 -14.86
C ILE A 179 6.11 -12.35 -14.84
N ASP A 180 6.61 -13.00 -15.90
CA ASP A 180 6.70 -14.47 -15.94
C ASP A 180 7.52 -15.01 -14.76
N GLY A 181 8.66 -14.38 -14.47
CA GLY A 181 9.53 -14.69 -13.34
C GLY A 181 8.81 -14.57 -11.99
N TRP A 182 8.06 -13.49 -11.78
CA TRP A 182 7.29 -13.27 -10.55
C TRP A 182 6.23 -14.35 -10.35
N LEU A 183 5.41 -14.62 -11.36
CA LEU A 183 4.36 -15.63 -11.29
C LEU A 183 4.96 -17.03 -11.04
N ARG A 184 6.04 -17.35 -11.75
CA ARG A 184 6.78 -18.61 -11.59
C ARG A 184 7.33 -18.78 -10.18
N GLU A 185 8.02 -17.77 -9.64
CA GLU A 185 8.59 -17.84 -8.29
C GLU A 185 7.50 -17.98 -7.22
N SER A 186 6.37 -17.27 -7.38
CA SER A 186 5.25 -17.34 -6.45
C SER A 186 4.63 -18.74 -6.41
N PHE A 187 4.41 -19.35 -7.57
CA PHE A 187 3.95 -20.74 -7.67
C PHE A 187 4.96 -21.72 -7.08
N LEU A 188 6.25 -21.56 -7.38
CA LEU A 188 7.31 -22.44 -6.86
C LEU A 188 7.37 -22.42 -5.33
N GLN A 189 7.21 -21.24 -4.71
CA GLN A 189 7.16 -21.13 -3.25
C GLN A 189 5.99 -21.92 -2.68
N TYR A 190 4.78 -21.78 -3.24
CA TYR A 190 3.62 -22.55 -2.80
C TYR A 190 3.81 -24.06 -3.00
N ALA A 191 4.14 -24.47 -4.23
CA ALA A 191 4.29 -25.88 -4.60
C ALA A 191 5.37 -26.61 -3.77
N SER A 192 6.46 -25.92 -3.40
CA SER A 192 7.54 -26.50 -2.61
C SER A 192 7.31 -26.42 -1.10
N GLN A 193 6.79 -25.30 -0.58
CA GLN A 193 6.72 -25.07 0.86
C GLN A 193 5.39 -25.48 1.49
N VAL A 194 4.29 -25.40 0.73
CA VAL A 194 2.93 -25.71 1.21
C VAL A 194 2.53 -27.13 0.77
N GLU A 195 2.65 -27.44 -0.52
CA GLU A 195 2.28 -28.76 -1.04
C GLU A 195 3.40 -29.79 -0.97
N ASN A 196 4.65 -29.34 -0.84
CA ASN A 196 5.84 -30.20 -0.84
C ASN A 196 5.87 -31.17 -2.05
N ARG A 197 5.54 -30.65 -3.25
CA ARG A 197 5.56 -31.41 -4.51
C ARG A 197 6.97 -31.92 -4.81
N SER A 198 7.05 -33.11 -5.41
CA SER A 198 8.34 -33.63 -5.90
C SER A 198 8.92 -32.76 -7.02
N GLU A 199 10.24 -32.79 -7.18
CA GLU A 199 10.92 -32.05 -8.25
C GLU A 199 10.36 -32.40 -9.64
N GLN A 200 10.04 -33.67 -9.88
CA GLN A 200 9.43 -34.13 -11.14
C GLN A 200 8.05 -33.51 -11.37
N ALA A 201 7.21 -33.44 -10.34
CA ALA A 201 5.88 -32.83 -10.42
C ALA A 201 5.99 -31.32 -10.67
N ILE A 202 6.93 -30.64 -10.01
CA ILE A 202 7.22 -29.23 -10.24
C ILE A 202 7.68 -29.00 -11.69
N GLN A 203 8.62 -29.79 -12.20
CA GLN A 203 9.08 -29.67 -13.58
C GLN A 203 7.95 -29.88 -14.60
N GLN A 204 7.03 -30.81 -14.33
CA GLN A 204 5.86 -31.01 -15.18
C GLN A 204 4.93 -29.79 -15.15
N ALA A 205 4.61 -29.27 -13.97
CA ALA A 205 3.77 -28.09 -13.78
C ALA A 205 4.33 -26.84 -14.49
N LEU A 206 5.66 -26.64 -14.42
CA LEU A 206 6.35 -25.55 -15.10
C LEU A 206 6.28 -25.69 -16.64
N ARG A 207 6.45 -26.91 -17.17
CA ARG A 207 6.33 -27.18 -18.63
C ARG A 207 4.91 -26.96 -19.15
N SER A 208 3.90 -27.10 -18.30
CA SER A 208 2.50 -26.84 -18.63
C SER A 208 2.03 -25.42 -18.29
N PHE A 209 2.93 -24.53 -17.85
CA PHE A 209 2.61 -23.15 -17.47
C PHE A 209 1.50 -23.04 -16.40
N GLU A 210 1.49 -23.97 -15.42
CA GLU A 210 0.48 -24.01 -14.35
C GLU A 210 0.41 -22.69 -13.56
N TYR A 211 1.55 -22.05 -13.34
CA TYR A 211 1.63 -20.75 -12.68
C TYR A 211 0.88 -19.62 -13.43
N GLN A 212 0.89 -19.62 -14.78
CA GLN A 212 0.11 -18.66 -15.57
C GLN A 212 -1.39 -18.95 -15.48
N ALA A 213 -1.78 -20.24 -15.46
CA ALA A 213 -3.17 -20.66 -15.31
C ALA A 213 -3.79 -20.11 -14.01
N HIS A 214 -3.04 -20.12 -12.91
CA HIS A 214 -3.52 -19.56 -11.64
C HIS A 214 -3.80 -18.07 -11.72
N TRP A 215 -2.87 -17.31 -12.30
CA TRP A 215 -3.03 -15.87 -12.47
C TRP A 215 -4.15 -15.50 -13.46
N LEU A 216 -4.29 -16.23 -14.58
CA LEU A 216 -5.39 -16.02 -15.53
C LEU A 216 -6.77 -16.34 -14.93
N ASN A 217 -6.87 -17.37 -14.08
CA ASN A 217 -8.08 -17.63 -13.30
C ASN A 217 -8.42 -16.44 -12.39
N LEU A 218 -7.42 -15.86 -11.73
CA LEU A 218 -7.60 -14.68 -10.89
C LEU A 218 -8.07 -13.48 -11.71
N LEU A 219 -7.45 -13.17 -12.86
CA LEU A 219 -7.91 -12.06 -13.72
C LEU A 219 -9.33 -12.25 -14.22
N THR A 220 -9.70 -13.48 -14.59
CA THR A 220 -11.07 -13.77 -15.02
C THR A 220 -12.06 -13.59 -13.88
N LEU A 221 -11.71 -14.02 -12.66
CA LEU A 221 -12.53 -13.77 -11.46
C LEU A 221 -12.83 -12.28 -11.31
N LEU A 222 -11.81 -11.42 -11.44
CA LEU A 222 -11.99 -9.97 -11.37
C LEU A 222 -12.83 -9.41 -12.52
N GLY A 223 -12.62 -9.92 -13.74
CA GLY A 223 -13.28 -9.43 -14.95
C GLY A 223 -14.76 -9.84 -15.07
N GLU A 224 -15.13 -11.01 -14.55
CA GLU A 224 -16.48 -11.57 -14.69
C GLU A 224 -17.33 -11.48 -13.42
N GLN A 225 -16.71 -11.55 -12.23
CA GLN A 225 -17.45 -11.64 -10.95
C GLN A 225 -17.31 -10.38 -10.09
N LEU A 226 -16.50 -9.40 -10.50
CA LEU A 226 -16.40 -8.10 -9.84
C LEU A 226 -16.65 -6.95 -10.81
N THR A 227 -17.24 -5.88 -10.28
CA THR A 227 -17.32 -4.60 -10.98
C THR A 227 -16.07 -3.79 -10.64
N VAL A 228 -14.94 -4.12 -11.28
CA VAL A 228 -13.71 -3.36 -11.12
C VAL A 228 -13.82 -2.03 -11.89
N PRO A 229 -13.71 -0.87 -11.21
CA PRO A 229 -13.97 0.42 -11.84
C PRO A 229 -12.83 0.86 -12.76
N GLU A 230 -13.15 1.69 -13.73
CA GLU A 230 -12.14 2.44 -14.49
C GLU A 230 -11.51 3.52 -13.60
N VAL A 231 -10.20 3.68 -13.70
CA VAL A 231 -9.43 4.63 -12.91
C VAL A 231 -8.99 5.80 -13.79
N LYS A 232 -8.99 7.01 -13.24
CA LYS A 232 -8.28 8.16 -13.82
C LYS A 232 -7.51 8.93 -12.76
N PHE A 233 -6.40 9.53 -13.15
CA PHE A 233 -5.66 10.43 -12.28
C PHE A 233 -6.28 11.82 -12.25
N VAL A 234 -6.26 12.45 -11.08
CA VAL A 234 -6.62 13.86 -10.90
C VAL A 234 -5.60 14.54 -10.00
N THR A 235 -5.50 15.86 -10.13
CA THR A 235 -4.74 16.75 -9.26
C THR A 235 -5.57 17.99 -8.97
N HIS A 236 -5.07 18.88 -8.12
CA HIS A 236 -5.74 20.12 -7.79
C HIS A 236 -5.72 21.04 -9.02
N THR A 237 -6.83 21.75 -9.22
CA THR A 237 -6.98 22.76 -10.28
C THR A 237 -7.72 23.96 -9.69
N LEU A 238 -7.82 25.05 -10.45
CA LEU A 238 -8.61 26.21 -10.01
C LEU A 238 -10.10 25.86 -9.79
N SER A 239 -10.66 24.94 -10.57
CA SER A 239 -12.06 24.49 -10.43
C SER A 239 -12.24 23.39 -9.38
N THR A 240 -11.18 22.64 -9.10
CA THR A 240 -11.17 21.53 -8.15
C THR A 240 -9.99 21.73 -7.19
N PRO A 241 -10.09 22.70 -6.26
CA PRO A 241 -8.98 23.02 -5.37
C PRO A 241 -8.70 21.88 -4.40
N ALA A 242 -7.48 21.86 -3.87
CA ALA A 242 -7.12 20.96 -2.78
C ALA A 242 -7.90 21.32 -1.52
N ILE A 243 -8.35 20.32 -0.78
CA ILE A 243 -9.04 20.46 0.50
C ILE A 243 -7.99 20.36 1.61
N PRO A 244 -7.81 21.42 2.44
CA PRO A 244 -6.96 21.36 3.61
C PRO A 244 -7.48 20.35 4.63
N VAL A 245 -6.56 19.61 5.25
CA VAL A 245 -6.86 18.65 6.30
C VAL A 245 -5.95 18.90 7.50
N ASP A 246 -6.54 18.99 8.69
CA ASP A 246 -5.79 19.03 9.94
C ASP A 246 -5.81 17.64 10.58
N LEU A 247 -4.64 17.18 11.05
CA LEU A 247 -4.50 15.95 11.82
C LEU A 247 -4.28 16.30 13.28
N ILE A 248 -5.22 15.92 14.14
CA ILE A 248 -5.06 15.91 15.59
C ILE A 248 -4.55 14.54 15.99
N LEU A 249 -3.44 14.48 16.74
CA LEU A 249 -2.79 13.23 17.12
C LEU A 249 -2.49 13.21 18.62
N ASP A 250 -2.95 12.15 19.28
CA ASP A 250 -2.60 11.83 20.66
C ASP A 250 -1.78 10.53 20.70
N VAL A 251 -0.49 10.66 20.99
CA VAL A 251 0.43 9.52 21.08
C VAL A 251 0.63 9.15 22.54
N GLY A 252 -0.20 8.28 23.10
CA GLY A 252 -0.09 7.81 24.47
C GLY A 252 0.98 6.72 24.68
N ASN A 253 1.23 6.36 25.94
CA ASN A 253 2.18 5.29 26.29
C ASN A 253 1.71 3.88 25.86
N THR A 254 0.40 3.64 25.85
CA THR A 254 -0.14 2.31 25.53
C THR A 254 -0.94 2.32 24.25
N HIS A 255 -1.71 3.38 24.04
CA HIS A 255 -2.53 3.58 22.87
C HIS A 255 -2.29 4.95 22.27
N THR A 256 -2.50 5.02 20.97
CA THR A 256 -2.46 6.21 20.13
C THR A 256 -3.79 6.32 19.41
N CYS A 257 -4.26 7.53 19.19
CA CYS A 257 -5.42 7.80 18.34
C CYS A 257 -5.21 9.12 17.59
N GLY A 258 -6.01 9.33 16.55
CA GLY A 258 -5.99 10.59 15.81
C GLY A 258 -7.32 10.89 15.14
N VAL A 259 -7.52 12.14 14.80
CA VAL A 259 -8.70 12.65 14.08
C VAL A 259 -8.23 13.53 12.94
N LEU A 260 -8.80 13.29 11.77
CA LEU A 260 -8.63 14.09 10.56
C LEU A 260 -9.85 15.00 10.40
N ILE A 261 -9.62 16.28 10.13
CA ILE A 261 -10.66 17.29 9.95
C ILE A 261 -10.44 17.96 8.60
N GLU A 262 -11.41 17.81 7.69
CA GLU A 262 -11.37 18.49 6.39
C GLU A 262 -12.00 19.89 6.47
N ASP A 263 -11.42 20.84 5.76
CA ASP A 263 -11.95 22.20 5.63
C ASP A 263 -12.44 22.45 4.20
N HIS A 264 -13.75 22.41 4.02
CA HIS A 264 -14.47 22.65 2.76
C HIS A 264 -14.88 24.13 2.60
N GLY A 265 -14.37 25.03 3.45
CA GLY A 265 -14.72 26.45 3.43
C GLY A 265 -16.20 26.70 3.70
N ASP A 266 -16.87 27.43 2.82
CA ASP A 266 -18.31 27.75 2.95
C ASP A 266 -19.22 26.51 2.88
N ALA A 267 -18.72 25.39 2.32
CA ALA A 267 -19.43 24.12 2.25
C ALA A 267 -19.21 23.24 3.50
N ASN A 268 -18.63 23.78 4.58
CA ASN A 268 -18.45 23.03 5.82
C ASN A 268 -19.79 22.62 6.45
N ASP A 269 -19.91 21.35 6.84
CA ASP A 269 -21.09 20.77 7.52
C ASP A 269 -20.72 20.31 8.94
N GLY A 270 -20.07 21.21 9.67
CA GLY A 270 -19.65 21.00 11.06
C GLY A 270 -18.79 19.76 11.26
N LEU A 271 -19.12 18.93 12.26
CA LEU A 271 -18.34 17.73 12.61
C LEU A 271 -18.48 16.58 11.58
N ARG A 272 -19.32 16.71 10.54
CA ARG A 272 -19.47 15.63 9.54
C ARG A 272 -18.27 15.47 8.62
N GLN A 273 -17.42 16.49 8.55
CA GLN A 273 -16.14 16.47 7.82
C GLN A 273 -14.98 15.96 8.68
N THR A 274 -15.28 15.10 9.65
CA THR A 274 -14.28 14.46 10.49
C THR A 274 -14.17 12.97 10.21
N ALA A 275 -12.97 12.45 10.42
CA ALA A 275 -12.67 11.04 10.31
C ALA A 275 -11.71 10.63 11.42
N GLU A 276 -11.92 9.46 12.00
CA GLU A 276 -10.91 8.82 12.84
C GLU A 276 -9.71 8.42 11.98
N LEU A 277 -8.50 8.57 12.52
CA LEU A 277 -7.29 8.04 11.90
C LEU A 277 -7.36 6.51 11.85
N GLN A 278 -7.22 5.95 10.66
CA GLN A 278 -7.27 4.52 10.42
C GLN A 278 -5.87 4.02 10.05
N VAL A 279 -5.38 3.05 10.82
CA VAL A 279 -4.11 2.35 10.53
C VAL A 279 -4.44 1.03 9.84
N ARG A 280 -4.07 0.90 8.57
CA ARG A 280 -4.19 -0.34 7.79
C ARG A 280 -2.99 -1.24 8.03
N SER A 281 -3.23 -2.54 8.25
CA SER A 281 -2.15 -3.54 8.23
C SER A 281 -1.64 -3.70 6.80
N LEU A 282 -0.34 -3.54 6.55
CA LEU A 282 0.19 -3.66 5.18
C LEU A 282 0.50 -5.10 4.78
N SER A 283 0.79 -5.97 5.75
CA SER A 283 0.90 -7.42 5.55
C SER A 283 -0.46 -8.08 5.32
N GLU A 284 -1.51 -7.60 5.99
CA GLU A 284 -2.89 -8.08 5.85
C GLU A 284 -3.86 -6.92 5.55
N PRO A 285 -3.83 -6.37 4.31
CA PRO A 285 -4.54 -5.15 3.91
C PRO A 285 -6.06 -5.20 4.07
N GLN A 286 -6.65 -6.38 4.23
CA GLN A 286 -8.07 -6.54 4.57
C GLN A 286 -8.42 -6.06 5.99
N TYR A 287 -7.42 -5.79 6.85
CA TYR A 287 -7.63 -5.36 8.23
C TYR A 287 -7.23 -3.91 8.49
N LEU A 288 -8.07 -3.24 9.29
CA LEU A 288 -7.80 -1.96 9.94
C LEU A 288 -7.72 -2.17 11.45
N ASN A 289 -6.93 -1.32 12.10
CA ASN A 289 -6.94 -1.19 13.55
C ASN A 289 -8.25 -0.58 14.06
N ASP A 290 -8.52 -0.78 15.35
CA ASP A 290 -9.45 0.07 16.09
C ASP A 290 -8.93 1.52 16.15
N PRO A 291 -9.80 2.55 16.20
CA PRO A 291 -9.38 3.95 16.23
C PRO A 291 -8.39 4.29 17.35
N LEU A 292 -8.53 3.61 18.50
CA LEU A 292 -7.57 3.63 19.60
C LEU A 292 -6.65 2.41 19.47
N PHE A 293 -5.57 2.55 18.71
CA PHE A 293 -4.64 1.46 18.41
C PHE A 293 -3.43 1.47 19.36
N THR A 294 -2.75 0.33 19.49
CA THR A 294 -1.58 0.25 20.38
C THR A 294 -0.40 1.10 19.87
N SER A 295 0.30 1.76 20.80
CA SER A 295 1.51 2.55 20.52
C SER A 295 2.77 1.70 20.26
N ARG A 296 2.62 0.38 20.15
CA ARG A 296 3.74 -0.53 19.87
C ARG A 296 4.28 -0.28 18.46
N VAL A 297 5.61 -0.39 18.35
CA VAL A 297 6.35 -0.27 17.10
C VAL A 297 7.18 -1.52 16.88
N GLU A 298 7.16 -2.04 15.67
CA GLU A 298 8.01 -3.15 15.21
C GLU A 298 8.64 -2.80 13.87
N PHE A 299 9.94 -3.03 13.72
CA PHE A 299 10.61 -2.93 12.43
C PHE A 299 10.08 -4.03 11.51
N SER A 300 9.43 -3.60 10.43
CA SER A 300 8.96 -4.48 9.36
C SER A 300 8.66 -3.64 8.12
N GLU A 301 9.29 -4.03 7.01
CA GLU A 301 9.15 -3.36 5.72
C GLU A 301 7.76 -3.58 5.13
N ALA A 302 7.17 -2.52 4.57
CA ALA A 302 6.01 -2.67 3.71
C ALA A 302 6.43 -3.37 2.41
N ARG A 303 5.74 -4.45 2.02
CA ARG A 303 6.04 -5.18 0.78
C ARG A 303 4.79 -5.37 -0.04
N PHE A 304 4.74 -4.74 -1.20
CA PHE A 304 3.68 -4.92 -2.22
C PHE A 304 4.09 -5.98 -3.25
N GLY A 305 4.66 -7.08 -2.73
CA GLY A 305 5.14 -8.21 -3.50
C GLY A 305 6.65 -8.37 -3.55
N LYS A 306 7.16 -8.86 -4.68
CA LYS A 306 8.56 -9.25 -4.86
C LYS A 306 9.36 -8.10 -5.49
N GLN A 307 10.03 -7.31 -4.64
CA GLN A 307 10.71 -6.08 -5.08
C GLN A 307 11.78 -6.31 -6.14
N HIS A 308 12.48 -7.45 -6.12
CA HIS A 308 13.51 -7.75 -7.11
C HIS A 308 12.97 -7.82 -8.54
N PHE A 309 11.71 -8.22 -8.74
CA PHE A 309 11.08 -8.19 -10.06
C PHE A 309 10.64 -6.78 -10.47
N SER A 310 10.24 -5.92 -9.52
CA SER A 310 10.04 -4.50 -9.80
C SER A 310 11.36 -3.88 -10.30
N VAL A 311 12.48 -4.16 -9.62
CA VAL A 311 13.81 -3.70 -10.05
C VAL A 311 14.19 -4.26 -11.43
N GLU A 312 13.92 -5.55 -11.70
CA GLU A 312 14.16 -6.17 -13.02
C GLU A 312 13.37 -5.47 -14.14
N SER A 313 12.16 -4.97 -13.85
CA SER A 313 11.39 -4.17 -14.83
C SER A 313 12.05 -2.83 -15.20
N GLY A 314 13.06 -2.40 -14.44
CA GLY A 314 13.70 -1.08 -14.54
C GLY A 314 13.08 -0.02 -13.64
N ARG A 315 12.20 -0.41 -12.69
CA ARG A 315 11.55 0.47 -11.73
C ARG A 315 11.80 0.01 -10.29
N ASP A 316 12.81 0.59 -9.66
CA ASP A 316 13.23 0.30 -8.28
C ASP A 316 12.43 1.03 -7.20
N ASP A 317 11.70 2.07 -7.58
CA ASP A 317 10.84 2.90 -6.71
C ASP A 317 9.34 2.53 -6.74
N ALA A 318 8.98 1.34 -7.24
CA ALA A 318 7.59 0.91 -7.27
C ALA A 318 7.03 0.71 -5.85
N PHE A 319 5.86 1.28 -5.56
CA PHE A 319 5.11 1.10 -4.32
C PHE A 319 5.91 1.47 -3.04
N VAL A 320 6.67 2.56 -3.10
CA VAL A 320 7.40 3.08 -1.93
C VAL A 320 6.42 3.44 -0.81
N TRP A 321 6.67 2.90 0.38
CA TRP A 321 6.02 3.31 1.61
C TRP A 321 7.06 4.03 2.49
N PRO A 322 6.80 5.26 2.98
CA PRO A 322 7.83 6.10 3.61
C PRO A 322 8.07 5.74 5.10
N SER A 323 8.10 4.45 5.41
CA SER A 323 8.32 3.91 6.75
C SER A 323 8.86 2.47 6.70
N ILE A 324 9.74 2.15 7.64
CA ILE A 324 10.33 0.81 7.82
C ILE A 324 9.82 0.11 9.09
N VAL A 325 8.79 0.68 9.73
CA VAL A 325 8.16 0.11 10.93
C VAL A 325 6.66 -0.03 10.74
N ARG A 326 6.05 -0.96 11.47
CA ARG A 326 4.60 -1.10 11.60
C ARG A 326 4.17 -0.65 12.99
N VAL A 327 2.92 -0.20 13.12
CA VAL A 327 2.30 0.20 14.39
C VAL A 327 0.98 -0.52 14.61
N GLY A 328 0.40 -0.43 15.80
CA GLY A 328 -0.90 -1.01 16.09
C GLY A 328 -0.89 -2.55 16.13
N ASP A 329 -1.98 -3.15 15.67
CA ASP A 329 -2.23 -4.59 15.68
C ASP A 329 -1.24 -5.38 14.84
N GLU A 330 -0.77 -4.82 13.73
CA GLU A 330 0.28 -5.45 12.92
C GLU A 330 1.58 -5.57 13.73
N ALA A 331 1.99 -4.50 14.41
CA ALA A 331 3.13 -4.53 15.32
C ALA A 331 2.90 -5.46 16.53
N ARG A 332 1.67 -5.54 17.05
CA ARG A 332 1.31 -6.48 18.11
C ARG A 332 1.45 -7.93 17.66
N ALA A 333 0.95 -8.26 16.47
CA ALA A 333 1.04 -9.60 15.90
C ALA A 333 2.50 -10.01 15.63
N LEU A 334 3.28 -9.11 15.02
CA LEU A 334 4.72 -9.29 14.79
C LEU A 334 5.46 -9.57 16.11
N ALA A 335 5.18 -8.80 17.16
CA ALA A 335 5.81 -8.98 18.46
C ALA A 335 5.44 -10.31 19.14
N MET A 336 4.22 -10.82 18.91
CA MET A 336 3.74 -12.09 19.49
C MET A 336 4.31 -13.32 18.78
N GLN A 337 4.68 -13.17 17.50
CA GLN A 337 5.24 -14.27 16.70
C GLN A 337 6.75 -14.47 16.94
N ARG A 338 7.39 -13.54 17.64
CA ARG A 338 8.82 -13.61 17.91
C ARG A 338 9.18 -14.87 18.69
N VAL A 339 10.14 -15.63 18.18
CA VAL A 339 10.80 -16.67 18.96
C VAL A 339 11.82 -15.99 19.86
N GLY A 340 11.88 -16.29 21.16
CA GLY A 340 12.70 -15.58 22.16
C GLY A 340 14.23 -15.53 21.94
N THR A 341 14.71 -15.97 20.78
CA THR A 341 16.08 -15.87 20.27
C THR A 341 16.29 -14.76 19.24
N GLU A 342 15.23 -14.05 18.87
CA GLU A 342 15.24 -12.93 17.92
C GLU A 342 15.87 -11.67 18.52
N GLY A 343 16.50 -10.86 17.68
CA GLY A 343 17.12 -9.59 18.06
C GLY A 343 16.10 -8.54 18.49
N SER A 344 16.58 -7.38 18.93
CA SER A 344 15.69 -6.25 19.22
C SER A 344 15.04 -5.78 17.93
N SER A 345 13.73 -5.99 17.77
CA SER A 345 13.00 -5.58 16.55
C SER A 345 11.89 -4.56 16.80
N GLY A 346 11.78 -3.99 18.00
CA GLY A 346 10.71 -3.06 18.34
C GLY A 346 10.58 -2.78 19.84
N ILE A 347 9.70 -1.84 20.18
CA ILE A 347 9.37 -1.45 21.56
C ILE A 347 7.85 -1.25 21.74
N SER A 348 7.37 -1.42 22.97
CA SER A 348 5.95 -1.29 23.28
C SER A 348 5.45 0.15 23.38
N SER A 349 6.34 1.11 23.66
CA SER A 349 5.94 2.49 23.99
C SER A 349 7.08 3.47 23.72
N PRO A 350 7.23 4.00 22.50
CA PRO A 350 8.25 5.01 22.19
C PRO A 350 8.19 6.24 23.09
N ARG A 351 6.99 6.68 23.51
CA ARG A 351 6.82 7.85 24.40
C ARG A 351 7.53 7.70 25.76
N ARG A 352 7.65 6.48 26.31
CA ARG A 352 8.36 6.23 27.59
C ARG A 352 9.86 6.45 27.51
N TYR A 353 10.41 6.33 26.31
CA TYR A 353 11.85 6.40 26.05
C TYR A 353 12.20 7.64 25.22
N LEU A 354 11.30 8.62 25.15
CA LEU A 354 11.50 9.82 24.35
C LEU A 354 12.78 10.57 24.76
N TRP A 355 13.15 10.53 26.05
CA TRP A 355 14.35 11.14 26.59
C TRP A 355 15.65 10.34 26.36
N ASP A 356 15.55 9.07 25.91
CA ASP A 356 16.71 8.18 25.73
C ASP A 356 17.25 8.31 24.30
N GLU A 357 18.13 9.30 24.12
CA GLU A 357 18.83 9.57 22.86
C GLU A 357 20.15 8.78 22.72
N THR A 358 20.42 7.85 23.64
CA THR A 358 21.62 7.01 23.58
C THR A 358 21.49 6.00 22.44
N PRO A 359 22.51 5.82 21.60
CA PRO A 359 22.52 4.76 20.58
C PRO A 359 22.28 3.38 21.19
N ALA A 360 21.53 2.54 20.49
CA ALA A 360 21.23 1.19 20.94
C ALA A 360 22.51 0.33 20.97
N LEU A 361 22.70 -0.43 22.04
CA LEU A 361 23.85 -1.34 22.17
C LEU A 361 23.81 -2.53 21.19
N GLN A 362 22.63 -2.85 20.67
CA GLN A 362 22.42 -3.92 19.71
C GLN A 362 21.70 -3.35 18.49
N ASP A 363 22.14 -3.77 17.31
CA ASP A 363 21.49 -3.37 16.07
C ASP A 363 20.03 -3.84 16.02
N TRP A 364 19.14 -2.93 15.62
CA TRP A 364 17.75 -3.25 15.37
C TRP A 364 17.61 -4.21 14.18
N ARG A 365 16.65 -5.14 14.27
CA ARG A 365 16.36 -6.14 13.23
C ARG A 365 14.92 -6.06 12.77
N PHE A 366 14.65 -6.49 11.55
CA PHE A 366 13.27 -6.65 11.08
C PHE A 366 12.64 -7.90 11.69
N SER A 367 11.43 -7.77 12.22
CA SER A 367 10.60 -8.88 12.67
C SER A 367 10.23 -9.77 11.47
N GLN A 368 10.28 -11.09 11.65
CA GLN A 368 9.95 -12.06 10.60
C GLN A 368 8.70 -12.86 10.96
N ILE A 369 7.62 -12.69 10.19
CA ILE A 369 6.36 -13.45 10.39
C ILE A 369 6.57 -14.97 10.12
N HIS A 370 7.52 -15.33 9.25
CA HIS A 370 7.74 -16.72 8.79
C HIS A 370 9.22 -17.06 8.53
N GLY A 371 10.16 -16.43 9.24
CA GLY A 371 11.59 -16.58 8.99
C GLY A 371 12.18 -17.92 9.43
N LYS A 372 12.54 -18.79 8.48
CA LYS A 372 13.42 -19.95 8.70
C LYS A 372 14.93 -19.60 8.58
N THR A 373 15.26 -18.31 8.39
CA THR A 373 16.64 -17.86 8.24
C THR A 373 17.36 -17.89 9.58
N GLN A 374 18.60 -18.38 9.62
CA GLN A 374 19.39 -18.48 10.87
C GLN A 374 19.64 -17.13 11.57
N ARG A 375 19.49 -15.99 10.86
CA ARG A 375 19.63 -14.65 11.42
C ARG A 375 18.68 -13.68 10.72
N GLU A 376 17.97 -12.88 11.50
CA GLU A 376 17.06 -11.86 10.99
C GLU A 376 17.85 -10.70 10.35
N PRO A 377 17.34 -10.09 9.28
CA PRO A 377 18.02 -8.97 8.62
C PRO A 377 18.04 -7.72 9.52
N LEU A 378 19.07 -6.90 9.35
CA LEU A 378 19.19 -5.60 10.01
C LEU A 378 18.05 -4.67 9.56
N ALA A 379 17.61 -3.78 10.44
CA ALA A 379 16.59 -2.75 10.17
C ALA A 379 17.10 -1.61 9.27
N THR A 380 17.66 -1.98 8.12
CA THR A 380 18.23 -1.12 7.09
C THR A 380 17.47 -1.35 5.79
N ALA A 381 16.49 -0.49 5.50
CA ALA A 381 15.68 -0.59 4.30
C ALA A 381 15.40 0.77 3.67
N PHE A 382 15.20 0.76 2.36
CA PHE A 382 14.66 1.90 1.64
C PHE A 382 13.24 2.23 2.10
N PRO A 383 12.81 3.50 2.02
CA PRO A 383 13.61 4.66 1.62
C PRO A 383 14.46 5.24 2.76
N LEU A 384 14.14 4.92 4.01
CA LEU A 384 14.69 5.62 5.18
C LEU A 384 16.19 5.38 5.42
N MET A 385 16.73 4.25 4.96
CA MET A 385 18.16 3.95 5.14
C MET A 385 19.09 5.03 4.55
N ASN A 386 18.68 5.65 3.44
CA ASN A 386 19.48 6.70 2.79
C ASN A 386 19.17 8.10 3.32
N LEU A 387 18.30 8.21 4.32
CA LEU A 387 17.85 9.48 4.88
C LEU A 387 18.27 9.67 6.33
N MET A 388 18.83 8.65 6.98
CA MET A 388 19.33 8.69 8.36
C MET A 388 20.67 7.99 8.50
N ASN A 389 21.42 8.37 9.55
CA ASN A 389 22.64 7.68 9.96
C ASN A 389 22.33 6.51 10.93
N ASP A 390 23.39 5.88 11.45
CA ASP A 390 23.34 4.76 12.40
C ASP A 390 22.52 5.05 13.67
N ASP A 391 22.59 6.27 14.19
CA ASP A 391 21.85 6.71 15.40
C ASP A 391 20.39 7.10 15.11
N GLY A 392 20.05 7.16 13.82
CA GLY A 392 18.72 7.54 13.32
C GLY A 392 18.53 9.06 13.21
N GLN A 393 19.61 9.83 13.21
CA GLN A 393 19.56 11.25 12.93
C GLN A 393 19.36 11.49 11.43
N PRO A 394 18.44 12.36 11.00
CA PRO A 394 18.27 12.66 9.59
C PRO A 394 19.50 13.31 8.97
N LEU A 395 19.97 12.77 7.84
CA LEU A 395 21.22 13.20 7.20
C LEU A 395 21.21 14.68 6.82
N PHE A 396 20.06 15.26 6.44
CA PHE A 396 19.99 16.67 6.06
C PHE A 396 20.39 17.63 7.20
N ARG A 397 20.30 17.19 8.45
CA ARG A 397 20.69 17.97 9.64
C ARG A 397 22.19 17.90 9.93
N LEU A 398 22.89 16.94 9.32
CA LEU A 398 24.31 16.74 9.50
C LEU A 398 25.12 17.58 8.51
N PRO A 399 26.33 18.02 8.89
CA PRO A 399 27.32 18.53 7.94
C PRO A 399 27.50 17.56 6.78
N TYR A 400 27.72 18.08 5.57
CA TYR A 400 27.78 17.27 4.34
C TYR A 400 28.73 16.06 4.44
N GLU A 401 29.87 16.23 5.12
CA GLU A 401 30.93 15.22 5.25
C GLU A 401 30.56 14.08 6.22
N GLU A 402 29.54 14.29 7.06
CA GLU A 402 29.02 13.32 8.03
C GLU A 402 27.72 12.65 7.55
N ARG A 403 27.24 12.96 6.34
CA ARG A 403 25.99 12.41 5.77
C ARG A 403 26.17 10.98 5.26
N LEU A 404 26.48 10.07 6.17
CA LEU A 404 26.62 8.65 5.88
C LEU A 404 25.29 7.94 6.15
N PRO A 405 24.70 7.27 5.13
CA PRO A 405 23.56 6.39 5.32
C PRO A 405 23.79 5.33 6.40
N VAL A 406 22.71 4.82 6.97
CA VAL A 406 22.80 3.77 7.99
C VAL A 406 23.45 2.49 7.44
N PHE A 407 24.45 1.99 8.17
CA PHE A 407 25.08 0.69 7.99
C PHE A 407 24.76 -0.23 9.18
N SER A 408 24.76 0.33 10.38
CA SER A 408 24.47 -0.36 11.63
C SER A 408 23.29 0.35 12.31
N PRO A 409 22.07 -0.23 12.29
CA PRO A 409 20.89 0.44 12.80
C PRO A 409 20.89 0.44 14.33
N GLN A 410 21.66 1.35 14.92
CA GLN A 410 21.81 1.58 16.36
C GLN A 410 20.92 2.74 16.83
N TYR A 411 19.78 2.89 16.17
CA TYR A 411 18.81 3.95 16.44
C TYR A 411 18.52 4.07 17.93
N SER A 412 18.62 5.30 18.47
CA SER A 412 18.24 5.54 19.86
C SER A 412 16.76 5.18 20.10
N ARG A 413 16.39 4.90 21.35
CA ARG A 413 14.97 4.63 21.64
C ARG A 413 14.08 5.85 21.39
N SER A 414 14.63 7.05 21.54
CA SER A 414 13.98 8.30 21.13
C SER A 414 13.71 8.32 19.62
N THR A 415 14.64 7.85 18.78
CA THR A 415 14.46 7.75 17.32
C THR A 415 13.31 6.81 16.93
N LEU A 416 13.01 5.77 17.72
CA LEU A 416 11.85 4.91 17.45
C LEU A 416 10.52 5.69 17.52
N MET A 417 10.47 6.84 18.21
CA MET A 417 9.35 7.79 18.10
C MET A 417 9.28 8.41 16.70
N THR A 418 10.42 8.85 16.13
CA THR A 418 10.46 9.35 14.74
C THR A 418 9.92 8.30 13.76
N HIS A 419 10.37 7.04 13.89
CA HIS A 419 9.88 5.96 13.03
C HIS A 419 8.37 5.70 13.19
N MET A 420 7.86 5.70 14.43
CA MET A 420 6.43 5.60 14.71
C MET A 420 5.63 6.71 14.02
N LEU A 421 6.12 7.94 14.12
CA LEU A 421 5.49 9.11 13.53
C LEU A 421 5.57 9.10 12.00
N CYS A 422 6.65 8.59 11.40
CA CYS A 422 6.72 8.34 9.95
C CYS A 422 5.61 7.39 9.50
N GLU A 423 5.39 6.29 10.23
CA GLU A 423 4.33 5.32 9.91
C GLU A 423 2.94 5.93 10.05
N ILE A 424 2.66 6.62 11.15
CA ILE A 424 1.36 7.30 11.37
C ILE A 424 1.09 8.34 10.29
N LEU A 425 2.10 9.12 9.93
CA LEU A 425 1.99 10.14 8.90
C LEU A 425 1.77 9.52 7.51
N ALA A 426 2.44 8.40 7.20
CA ALA A 426 2.21 7.64 5.97
C ALA A 426 0.77 7.11 5.87
N GLN A 427 0.25 6.54 6.97
CA GLN A 427 -1.13 6.07 7.07
C GLN A 427 -2.12 7.22 6.89
N ALA A 428 -1.90 8.36 7.55
CA ALA A 428 -2.74 9.55 7.43
C ALA A 428 -2.77 10.09 5.99
N LEU A 429 -1.60 10.23 5.35
CA LEU A 429 -1.48 10.69 3.95
C LEU A 429 -2.20 9.74 2.97
N GLY A 430 -2.07 8.43 3.17
CA GLY A 430 -2.80 7.43 2.40
C GLY A 430 -4.32 7.51 2.64
N GLN A 431 -4.74 7.69 3.89
CA GLN A 431 -6.16 7.75 4.27
C GLN A 431 -6.87 8.96 3.69
N ILE A 432 -6.31 10.17 3.81
CA ILE A 432 -6.97 11.42 3.37
C ILE A 432 -7.22 11.43 1.86
N ASN A 433 -6.35 10.77 1.08
CA ASN A 433 -6.48 10.69 -0.37
C ASN A 433 -7.10 9.37 -0.87
N SER A 434 -7.41 8.42 0.03
CA SER A 434 -8.10 7.19 -0.34
C SER A 434 -9.45 7.47 -1.00
N VAL A 435 -9.82 6.64 -1.97
CA VAL A 435 -11.10 6.77 -2.68
C VAL A 435 -12.27 6.66 -1.70
N ALA A 436 -12.19 5.73 -0.75
CA ALA A 436 -13.20 5.52 0.28
C ALA A 436 -13.46 6.77 1.13
N THR A 437 -12.41 7.38 1.68
CA THR A 437 -12.54 8.59 2.52
C THR A 437 -13.14 9.74 1.71
N ARG A 438 -12.64 10.00 0.49
CA ARG A 438 -13.14 11.09 -0.35
C ARG A 438 -14.59 10.89 -0.80
N LEU A 439 -15.02 9.66 -1.08
CA LEU A 439 -16.42 9.38 -1.39
C LEU A 439 -17.33 9.63 -0.17
N ARG A 440 -16.87 9.25 1.04
CA ARG A 440 -17.63 9.40 2.28
C ARG A 440 -17.75 10.86 2.72
N LEU A 441 -16.67 11.63 2.63
CA LEU A 441 -16.62 13.03 3.11
C LEU A 441 -17.05 14.05 2.05
N GLY A 442 -17.17 13.65 0.78
CA GLY A 442 -17.62 14.53 -0.31
C GLY A 442 -16.47 15.05 -1.18
N PHE A 443 -16.79 15.80 -2.23
CA PHE A 443 -15.81 16.31 -3.22
C PHE A 443 -14.82 15.23 -3.71
N PRO A 444 -15.30 14.12 -4.30
CA PRO A 444 -14.46 12.97 -4.61
C PRO A 444 -13.35 13.27 -5.63
N ALA A 445 -13.41 14.36 -6.40
CA ALA A 445 -12.34 14.74 -7.33
C ALA A 445 -11.25 15.62 -6.70
N SER A 446 -11.46 16.18 -5.51
CA SER A 446 -10.52 17.09 -4.86
C SER A 446 -9.43 16.34 -4.09
N PRO A 447 -8.14 16.61 -4.35
CA PRO A 447 -7.06 16.12 -3.49
C PRO A 447 -7.20 16.65 -2.07
N ARG A 448 -6.77 15.86 -1.09
CA ARG A 448 -6.61 16.30 0.29
C ARG A 448 -5.14 16.59 0.55
N GLN A 449 -4.91 17.63 1.36
CA GLN A 449 -3.57 18.07 1.68
C GLN A 449 -3.48 18.37 3.17
N LEU A 450 -2.53 17.76 3.87
CA LEU A 450 -2.27 18.11 5.26
C LEU A 450 -1.85 19.57 5.38
N ARG A 451 -2.52 20.32 6.24
CA ARG A 451 -2.27 21.72 6.55
C ARG A 451 -1.61 21.87 7.92
N THR A 452 -2.15 21.20 8.93
CA THR A 452 -1.63 21.30 10.30
C THR A 452 -1.60 19.93 10.99
N LEU A 453 -0.53 19.69 11.73
CA LEU A 453 -0.35 18.55 12.63
C LEU A 453 -0.46 19.07 14.07
N ILE A 454 -1.55 18.75 14.75
CA ILE A 454 -1.84 19.20 16.11
C ILE A 454 -1.56 18.04 17.06
N LEU A 455 -0.47 18.14 17.84
CA LEU A 455 -0.10 17.13 18.83
C LEU A 455 -0.67 17.50 20.20
N THR A 456 -1.43 16.59 20.81
CA THR A 456 -1.88 16.75 22.21
C THR A 456 -0.85 16.16 23.15
N LEU A 457 -0.58 16.86 24.26
CA LEU A 457 0.46 16.49 25.22
C LEU A 457 -0.11 16.28 26.63
N PRO A 458 0.53 15.48 27.50
CA PRO A 458 0.24 15.51 28.92
C PRO A 458 0.38 16.91 29.48
N SER A 459 -0.59 17.30 30.31
CA SER A 459 -0.55 18.58 31.03
C SER A 459 0.77 18.77 31.81
N ALA A 460 1.32 17.69 32.36
CA ALA A 460 2.55 17.70 33.15
C ALA A 460 3.84 17.32 32.38
N MET A 461 3.82 17.23 31.04
CA MET A 461 5.01 16.86 30.27
C MET A 461 6.14 17.89 30.46
N PRO A 462 7.36 17.51 30.86
CA PRO A 462 8.49 18.44 31.02
C PRO A 462 8.83 19.18 29.73
N LYS A 463 9.27 20.45 29.82
CA LYS A 463 9.61 21.27 28.64
C LYS A 463 10.62 20.61 27.70
N GLN A 464 11.62 19.92 28.27
CA GLN A 464 12.63 19.20 27.51
C GLN A 464 12.02 18.04 26.70
N GLU A 465 11.19 17.20 27.32
CA GLU A 465 10.49 16.14 26.61
C GLU A 465 9.53 16.68 25.54
N ARG A 466 8.86 17.82 25.79
CA ARG A 466 8.03 18.49 24.78
C ARG A 466 8.86 18.90 23.55
N GLU A 467 10.07 19.42 23.77
CA GLU A 467 10.97 19.81 22.68
C GLU A 467 11.48 18.60 21.91
N ILE A 468 11.85 17.52 22.59
CA ILE A 468 12.25 16.28 21.91
C ILE A 468 11.08 15.75 21.08
N PHE A 469 9.86 15.73 21.60
CA PHE A 469 8.70 15.27 20.83
C PHE A 469 8.44 16.15 19.59
N ARG A 470 8.54 17.47 19.73
CA ARG A 470 8.46 18.43 18.62
C ARG A 470 9.50 18.09 17.55
N GLN A 471 10.74 17.88 17.97
CA GLN A 471 11.82 17.51 17.08
C GLN A 471 11.56 16.18 16.38
N ARG A 472 11.11 15.13 17.08
CA ARG A 472 10.80 13.82 16.48
C ARG A 472 9.68 13.92 15.44
N MET A 473 8.64 14.72 15.68
CA MET A 473 7.61 14.98 14.68
C MET A 473 8.14 15.74 13.47
N PHE A 474 8.96 16.77 13.69
CA PHE A 474 9.59 17.54 12.61
C PHE A 474 10.51 16.66 11.75
N GLU A 475 11.31 15.80 12.37
CA GLU A 475 12.17 14.84 11.68
C GLU A 475 11.34 13.84 10.88
N ALA A 476 10.27 13.28 11.48
CA ALA A 476 9.37 12.36 10.78
C ALA A 476 8.73 13.01 9.54
N LEU A 477 8.29 14.26 9.68
CA LEU A 477 7.75 15.04 8.58
C LEU A 477 8.75 15.22 7.43
N ALA A 478 9.99 15.61 7.76
CA ALA A 478 11.05 15.78 6.78
C ALA A 478 11.42 14.46 6.09
N LEU A 479 11.53 13.38 6.86
CA LEU A 479 11.85 12.04 6.35
C LEU A 479 10.77 11.54 5.39
N VAL A 480 9.49 11.67 5.74
CA VAL A 480 8.38 11.29 4.86
C VAL A 480 8.39 12.10 3.57
N TRP A 481 8.54 13.43 3.65
CA TRP A 481 8.57 14.28 2.44
C TRP A 481 9.73 13.94 1.49
N LYS A 482 10.92 13.63 2.05
CA LYS A 482 12.08 13.21 1.27
C LYS A 482 11.93 11.79 0.71
N ALA A 483 11.41 10.87 1.51
CA ALA A 483 11.13 9.48 1.11
C ALA A 483 10.11 9.40 -0.04
N MET A 484 9.11 10.27 -0.04
CA MET A 484 8.12 10.38 -1.11
C MET A 484 8.63 11.11 -2.36
N GLY A 485 9.87 11.62 -2.35
CA GLY A 485 10.42 12.45 -3.42
C GLY A 485 9.71 13.81 -3.56
N TRP A 486 8.95 14.24 -2.55
CA TRP A 486 8.27 15.53 -2.54
C TRP A 486 9.19 16.68 -2.18
N HIS A 487 10.32 16.39 -1.54
CA HIS A 487 11.37 17.34 -1.25
C HIS A 487 12.74 16.73 -1.61
N PRO A 488 13.68 17.49 -2.21
CA PRO A 488 14.98 16.95 -2.59
C PRO A 488 15.74 16.37 -1.38
N GLN A 489 16.38 15.21 -1.58
CA GLN A 489 16.97 14.43 -0.48
C GLN A 489 18.07 15.19 0.29
N ASP A 490 18.98 15.85 -0.41
CA ASP A 490 20.13 16.53 0.21
C ASP A 490 19.86 17.97 0.68
N GLU A 491 18.73 18.54 0.27
CA GLU A 491 18.36 19.90 0.62
C GLU A 491 17.96 20.03 2.09
N ASP A 492 18.18 21.18 2.69
CA ASP A 492 17.74 21.44 4.06
C ASP A 492 16.20 21.55 4.12
N PHE A 493 15.61 21.28 5.29
CA PHE A 493 14.18 21.28 5.57
C PHE A 493 13.80 22.16 6.78
N THR A 494 14.79 22.73 7.48
CA THR A 494 14.63 23.37 8.80
C THR A 494 13.81 24.66 8.75
N THR A 495 14.02 25.51 7.74
CA THR A 495 13.36 26.82 7.65
C THR A 495 12.15 26.82 6.70
N PRO A 496 11.16 27.71 6.90
CA PRO A 496 10.03 27.85 5.96
C PRO A 496 10.48 28.02 4.50
N LYS A 497 11.48 28.88 4.26
CA LYS A 497 12.04 29.13 2.93
C LYS A 497 12.62 27.88 2.27
N GLN A 498 13.22 26.99 3.05
CA GLN A 498 13.73 25.72 2.51
C GLN A 498 12.58 24.76 2.20
N ARG A 499 11.54 24.73 3.02
CA ARG A 499 10.34 23.92 2.78
C ARG A 499 9.56 24.32 1.52
N GLU A 500 9.69 25.56 1.04
CA GLU A 500 9.15 26.01 -0.25
C GLU A 500 9.72 25.25 -1.46
N LYS A 501 10.86 24.55 -1.31
CA LYS A 501 11.39 23.65 -2.35
C LYS A 501 10.56 22.37 -2.53
N SER A 502 9.62 22.10 -1.62
CA SER A 502 8.77 20.91 -1.70
C SER A 502 7.68 21.08 -2.75
N VAL A 503 7.43 20.04 -3.55
CA VAL A 503 6.33 20.05 -4.53
C VAL A 503 4.96 19.84 -3.89
N VAL A 504 4.92 19.17 -2.73
CA VAL A 504 3.73 19.07 -1.88
C VAL A 504 3.94 19.99 -0.69
N PRO A 505 3.01 20.92 -0.39
CA PRO A 505 3.23 21.86 0.70
C PRO A 505 3.34 21.15 2.05
N VAL A 506 4.24 21.64 2.89
CA VAL A 506 4.57 21.02 4.18
C VAL A 506 3.62 21.55 5.26
N PRO A 507 2.96 20.68 6.04
CA PRO A 507 2.09 21.11 7.13
C PRO A 507 2.85 21.78 8.28
N GLU A 508 2.15 22.66 9.00
CA GLU A 508 2.64 23.24 10.25
C GLU A 508 2.49 22.27 11.42
N ILE A 509 3.36 22.37 12.43
CA ILE A 509 3.29 21.55 13.65
C ILE A 509 2.86 22.45 14.82
N GLN A 510 1.76 22.09 15.47
CA GLN A 510 1.21 22.77 16.64
C GLN A 510 1.20 21.84 17.85
N MET A 511 1.55 22.37 19.03
CA MET A 511 1.69 21.60 20.27
C MET A 511 1.23 22.38 21.51
N GLU A 512 0.28 23.29 21.32
CA GLU A 512 -0.21 24.21 22.36
C GLU A 512 -1.29 23.58 23.25
N TRP A 513 -1.85 22.45 22.82
CA TRP A 513 -2.97 21.78 23.46
C TRP A 513 -2.50 20.68 24.41
N ASP A 514 -3.01 20.69 25.64
CA ASP A 514 -2.82 19.60 26.58
C ASP A 514 -4.08 18.72 26.71
N GLU A 515 -3.85 17.44 26.98
CA GLU A 515 -4.87 16.38 27.07
C GLU A 515 -6.02 16.76 28.02
N ALA A 516 -5.72 17.40 29.16
CA ALA A 516 -6.75 17.79 30.14
C ALA A 516 -7.62 18.95 29.65
N SER A 517 -7.02 19.98 29.02
CA SER A 517 -7.76 21.09 28.43
C SER A 517 -8.70 20.61 27.32
N CYS A 518 -8.25 19.69 26.47
CA CYS A 518 -9.09 19.07 25.44
C CYS A 518 -10.30 18.35 26.04
N GLY A 519 -10.10 17.56 27.10
CA GLY A 519 -11.19 16.88 27.80
C GLY A 519 -12.23 17.84 28.41
N GLN A 520 -11.77 18.93 29.02
CA GLN A 520 -12.66 19.96 29.59
C GLN A 520 -13.48 20.68 28.51
N LEU A 521 -12.90 20.95 27.34
CA LEU A 521 -13.59 21.58 26.23
C LEU A 521 -14.70 20.70 25.65
N VAL A 522 -14.46 19.39 25.53
CA VAL A 522 -15.50 18.45 25.08
C VAL A 522 -16.65 18.40 26.07
N TRP A 523 -16.35 18.37 27.39
CA TRP A 523 -17.38 18.45 28.41
C TRP A 523 -18.20 19.75 28.30
N LEU A 524 -17.53 20.91 28.20
CA LEU A 524 -18.19 22.20 28.01
C LEU A 524 -19.06 22.26 26.75
N TYR A 525 -18.57 21.73 25.63
CA TYR A 525 -19.32 21.67 24.38
C TYR A 525 -20.61 20.85 24.54
N ASN A 526 -20.52 19.69 25.21
CA ASN A 526 -21.67 18.84 25.47
C ASN A 526 -22.69 19.50 26.41
N GLU A 527 -22.24 20.28 27.41
CA GLU A 527 -23.13 21.04 28.31
C GLU A 527 -23.73 22.30 27.67
N ALA A 528 -23.11 22.84 26.61
CA ALA A 528 -23.59 24.04 25.93
C ALA A 528 -24.57 23.75 24.78
N ILE A 529 -24.61 22.50 24.29
CA ILE A 529 -25.44 22.05 23.17
C ILE A 529 -26.58 21.12 23.64
N SER A 530 -26.53 20.65 24.88
CA SER A 530 -27.68 20.07 25.60
C SER A 530 -28.67 21.14 26.03
#